data_AF-W1I393-F1
#
_entry.id   AF-W1I393-F1
#
_cell.length_a   1.000
_cell.length_b   1.000
_cell.length_c   1.000
_cell.angle_alpha   90.00
_cell.angle_beta   90.00
_cell.angle_gamma   90.00
#
_symmetry.space_group_name_H-M   'P 1'
#
loop_
_entity.id
_entity.type
_entity.pdbx_description
1 polymer ?
#
loop_
_entity_poly.entity_id
_entity_poly.type
_entity_poly.pdbx_seq_one_letter_code
_entity_poly.pdbx_strand_id
1 'polypeptide(L)' 'MWFEKVKNWRKKKRVYPAKSPGRPRLQLNEKEIREAYQKGMKISEIARQNKCAETTIRRRLGL' A
#
# COMPACT_ATOMS: atom_id res chain seq x y z
N MET A 1 -21.10 35.78 -24.75
CA MET A 1 -19.96 36.03 -23.84
C MET A 1 -18.98 34.86 -23.84
N TRP A 2 -17.84 35.00 -24.51
CA TRP A 2 -16.77 33.98 -24.53
C TRP A 2 -16.15 33.75 -23.13
N PHE A 3 -16.05 34.81 -22.33
CA PHE A 3 -15.50 34.77 -20.96
C PHE A 3 -16.27 33.87 -20.00
N GLU A 4 -17.61 33.85 -20.06
CA GLU A 4 -18.41 32.97 -19.20
C GLU A 4 -18.22 31.49 -19.54
N LYS A 5 -18.04 31.18 -20.83
CA LYS A 5 -17.76 29.82 -21.31
C LYS A 5 -16.43 29.30 -20.76
N VAL A 6 -15.40 30.15 -20.72
CA VAL A 6 -14.09 29.83 -20.16
C VAL A 6 -14.15 29.65 -18.63
N LYS A 7 -14.87 30.52 -17.92
CA LYS A 7 -15.06 30.38 -16.46
C LYS A 7 -15.78 29.07 -16.10
N ASN A 8 -16.84 28.73 -16.83
CA ASN A 8 -17.57 27.48 -16.63
C ASN A 8 -16.73 26.25 -16.95
N TRP A 9 -15.91 26.29 -18.02
CA TRP A 9 -14.96 25.24 -18.35
C TRP A 9 -13.92 25.00 -17.24
N ARG A 10 -13.39 26.08 -16.66
CA ARG A 10 -12.40 26.02 -15.55
C ARG A 10 -13.02 25.50 -14.26
N LYS A 11 -14.26 25.89 -13.95
CA LYS A 11 -15.02 25.42 -12.78
C LYS A 11 -15.36 23.91 -12.91
N LYS A 12 -15.72 23.46 -14.10
CA LYS A 12 -16.00 22.05 -14.42
C LYS A 12 -14.75 21.15 -14.30
N LYS A 13 -13.57 21.65 -14.65
CA LYS A 13 -12.28 20.95 -14.48
C LYS A 13 -11.71 20.97 -13.06
N ARG A 14 -12.30 21.72 -12.11
CA ARG A 14 -11.85 21.77 -10.71
C ARG A 14 -12.30 20.59 -9.86
N VAL A 15 -12.85 19.56 -10.50
CA VAL A 15 -13.26 18.31 -9.85
C VAL A 15 -12.26 17.25 -10.29
N TYR A 16 -11.17 17.13 -9.54
CA TYR A 16 -10.32 15.95 -9.66
C TYR A 16 -11.16 14.75 -9.19
N PRO A 17 -11.18 13.63 -9.93
CA PRO A 17 -11.83 12.43 -9.43
C PRO A 17 -11.22 12.09 -8.08
N ALA A 18 -12.05 11.64 -7.13
CA ALA A 18 -11.55 11.18 -5.84
C ALA A 18 -10.43 10.16 -6.07
N LYS A 19 -9.30 10.33 -5.37
CA LYS A 19 -8.18 9.38 -5.49
C LYS A 19 -8.70 7.98 -5.16
N SER A 20 -8.33 7.00 -5.98
CA SER A 20 -8.61 5.60 -5.68
C SER A 20 -8.01 5.25 -4.31
N PRO A 21 -8.66 4.40 -3.49
CA PRO A 21 -8.18 4.02 -2.16
C PRO A 21 -6.84 3.26 -2.17
N GLY A 22 -6.29 2.96 -3.36
CA GLY A 22 -5.04 2.25 -3.54
C GLY A 22 -5.23 0.74 -3.48
N ARG A 23 -4.11 0.01 -3.57
CA ARG A 23 -4.12 -1.45 -3.45
C ARG A 23 -4.31 -1.83 -1.97
N PRO A 24 -5.21 -2.78 -1.65
CA PRO A 24 -5.34 -3.28 -0.28
C PRO A 24 -4.02 -3.90 0.19
N ARG A 25 -3.75 -3.81 1.49
CA ARG A 25 -2.55 -4.41 2.08
C ARG A 25 -2.66 -5.94 2.03
N LEU A 26 -1.54 -6.60 1.80
CA LEU A 26 -1.48 -8.06 1.88
C LEU A 26 -1.80 -8.50 3.31
N GLN A 27 -2.77 -9.39 3.44
CA GLN A 27 -3.14 -9.99 4.71
C GLN A 27 -2.05 -10.99 5.10
N LEU A 28 -1.32 -10.68 6.17
CA LEU A 28 -0.26 -11.51 6.73
C LEU A 28 -0.49 -11.57 8.24
N ASN A 29 -0.23 -12.74 8.83
CA ASN A 29 -0.29 -12.89 10.28
C ASN A 29 0.99 -12.32 10.91
N GLU A 30 0.90 -11.08 11.39
CA GLU A 30 2.04 -10.38 11.99
C GLU A 30 2.58 -11.09 13.24
N LYS A 31 1.71 -11.76 13.99
CA LYS A 31 2.09 -12.51 15.18
C LYS A 31 2.99 -13.69 14.80
N GLU A 32 2.57 -14.49 13.82
CA GLU A 32 3.35 -15.63 13.31
C GLU A 32 4.71 -15.17 12.74
N ILE A 33 4.73 -14.08 11.99
CA ILE A 33 5.96 -13.51 11.43
C ILE A 33 6.95 -13.10 12.54
N ARG A 34 6.46 -12.44 13.60
CA ARG A 34 7.29 -12.06 14.75
C ARG A 34 7.79 -13.26 15.51
N GLU A 35 6.93 -14.24 15.77
CA GLU A 35 7.33 -15.47 16.47
C GLU A 35 8.38 -16.25 15.67
N ALA A 36 8.22 -16.39 14.36
CA ALA A 36 9.20 -17.03 13.49
C ALA A 36 10.55 -16.30 13.50
N TYR A 37 10.53 -14.97 13.43
CA TYR A 37 11.74 -14.15 13.51
C TYR A 37 12.44 -14.29 14.87
N GLN A 38 11.68 -14.27 15.97
CA GLN A 38 12.20 -14.48 17.33
C GLN A 38 12.81 -15.87 17.54
N LYS A 39 12.28 -16.90 16.85
CA LYS A 39 12.85 -18.25 16.82
C LYS A 39 14.14 -18.34 15.99
N GLY A 40 14.61 -17.23 15.40
CA GLY A 40 15.83 -17.18 14.60
C GLY A 40 15.63 -17.57 13.13
N MET A 41 14.38 -17.67 12.65
CA MET A 41 14.12 -17.94 11.24
C MET A 41 14.57 -16.75 10.38
N LYS A 42 15.22 -17.05 9.24
CA LYS A 42 15.66 -16.02 8.30
C LYS A 42 14.47 -15.33 7.64
N ILE A 43 14.59 -14.01 7.42
CA ILE A 43 13.56 -13.20 6.76
C ILE A 43 13.18 -13.76 5.38
N SER A 44 14.17 -14.25 4.61
CA SER A 44 13.97 -14.88 3.31
C SER A 44 13.07 -16.12 3.37
N GLU A 45 13.19 -16.88 4.45
CA GLU A 45 12.45 -18.12 4.65
C GLU A 45 11.01 -17.85 5.10
N ILE A 46 10.83 -16.88 6.00
CA ILE A 46 9.52 -16.35 6.39
C ILE A 46 8.79 -15.79 5.15
N ALA A 47 9.50 -15.04 4.30
CA ALA A 47 8.97 -14.48 3.07
C ALA A 47 8.52 -15.57 2.08
N ARG A 48 9.33 -16.63 1.93
CA ARG A 48 9.00 -17.79 1.10
C ARG A 48 7.76 -18.53 1.59
N GLN A 49 7.66 -18.77 2.90
CA GLN A 49 6.48 -19.42 3.49
C GLN A 49 5.20 -18.60 3.28
N ASN A 50 5.32 -17.28 3.42
CA ASN A 50 4.19 -16.34 3.26
C ASN A 50 3.96 -15.89 1.81
N LYS A 51 4.69 -16.45 0.83
CA LYS A 51 4.63 -16.10 -0.60
C LYS A 51 4.67 -14.59 -0.85
N CYS A 52 5.56 -13.89 -0.14
CA CYS A 52 5.69 -12.44 -0.22
C CYS A 52 7.15 -12.02 -0.37
N ALA A 53 7.39 -10.75 -0.70
CA ALA A 53 8.74 -10.23 -0.79
C ALA A 53 9.35 -10.01 0.60
N GLU A 54 10.66 -10.16 0.74
CA GLU A 54 11.39 -9.91 1.99
C GLU A 54 11.18 -8.50 2.53
N THR A 55 11.07 -7.51 1.64
CA THR A 55 10.74 -6.12 1.98
C THR A 55 9.39 -5.99 2.69
N THR A 56 8.44 -6.89 2.39
CA THR A 56 7.15 -6.95 3.08
C THR A 56 7.34 -7.42 4.53
N ILE A 57 8.14 -8.47 4.74
CA ILE A 57 8.43 -8.99 6.08
C ILE A 57 9.20 -7.97 6.92
N ARG A 58 10.25 -7.33 6.38
CA ARG A 58 10.98 -6.25 7.06
C ARG A 58 10.07 -5.14 7.54
N ARG A 59 9.18 -4.66 6.66
CA ARG A 59 8.18 -3.63 7.00
C ARG A 59 7.21 -4.07 8.11
N ARG A 60 6.86 -5.36 8.19
CA ARG A 60 5.99 -5.90 9.27
C ARG A 60 6.75 -6.05 10.59
N LEU A 61 8.04 -6.37 10.53
CA LEU A 61 8.92 -6.47 11.70
C LEU A 61 9.37 -5.10 12.23
N GLY A 62 9.31 -4.05 11.41
CA GLY A 62 9.80 -2.71 11.76
C GLY A 62 11.32 -2.56 11.61
N LEU A 63 11.90 -3.36 10.70
CA LEU A 63 13.32 -3.36 10.34
C LEU A 63 13.59 -2.51 9.09
#